data_AF-A0A519REG3-F1
#
_entry.id   AF-A0A519REG3-F1
#
_cell.length_a   1.000
_cell.length_b   1.000
_cell.length_c   1.000
_cell.angle_alpha   90.00
_cell.angle_beta   90.00
_cell.angle_gamma   90.00
#
_symmetry.space_group_name_H-M   'P 1'
#
loop_
_entity.id
_entity.type
_entity.pdbx_description
1 polymer ?
#
loop_
_entity_poly.entity_id
_entity_poly.type
_entity_poly.pdbx_seq_one_letter_code
_entity_poly.pdbx_strand_id
1 'polypeptide(L)'
;MKSELIFQSSPWFIILCLLAGAAYAVLLYQKKSNFSVLQNRLLAVARGLLVALLAFLLINPLLRSNKTTIEKPTVVFAIDNSTSMAQGGQEKLTQLKGELQKLKDDIESKGSSVEIKTFDEEGDNKDINGINFGQKTSDLSGLLANVKNNYEGRNLTDVILVSDGIANAGISPTYGKYNFNIHSIGLGDTTLKKDVKLNAGGAKAIYLDVHSYLHIYMRHVEEMKVTDHFEHKDNFQWKEEDVFTVIKHVIQDANDDIQKFFVDKPDGRYSCYGGMSRYFEGDYYTFHIEKDGRLSTFHKNKK
;
A
#
# COMPACT_ATOMS: atom_id res chain seq x y z
N MET A 1 15.25 -14.58 -31.12
CA MET A 1 14.56 -13.78 -32.15
C MET A 1 14.13 -14.74 -33.24
N LYS A 2 12.82 -14.85 -33.50
CA LYS A 2 12.33 -15.59 -34.66
C LYS A 2 12.05 -14.58 -35.75
N SER A 3 12.77 -14.71 -36.87
CA SER A 3 12.55 -13.90 -38.06
C SER A 3 11.76 -14.76 -39.04
N GLU A 4 10.58 -14.32 -39.41
CA GLU A 4 9.71 -15.03 -40.35
C GLU A 4 9.46 -14.14 -41.57
N LEU A 5 9.55 -14.74 -42.75
CA LEU A 5 9.17 -14.11 -44.01
C LEU A 5 7.67 -14.24 -44.17
N ILE A 6 6.97 -13.10 -44.20
CA ILE A 6 5.53 -13.06 -44.40
C ILE A 6 5.26 -12.48 -45.78
N PHE A 7 4.47 -13.21 -46.55
CA PHE A 7 4.02 -12.78 -47.87
C PHE A 7 2.63 -12.17 -47.74
N GLN A 8 2.45 -10.93 -48.23
CA GLN A 8 1.12 -10.32 -48.36
C GLN A 8 0.29 -11.01 -49.45
N SER A 9 0.97 -11.60 -50.43
CA SER A 9 0.40 -12.33 -51.55
C SER A 9 0.66 -13.83 -51.43
N SER A 10 -0.02 -14.62 -52.27
CA SER A 10 0.24 -16.06 -52.35
C SER A 10 1.72 -16.38 -52.62
N PRO A 11 2.37 -17.28 -51.86
CA PRO A 11 3.77 -17.67 -52.09
C PRO A 11 4.05 -18.25 -53.49
N TRP A 12 3.01 -18.68 -54.21
CA TRP A 12 3.11 -19.15 -55.60
C TRP A 12 3.67 -18.10 -56.57
N PHE A 13 3.56 -16.81 -56.26
CA PHE A 13 4.13 -15.75 -57.10
C PHE A 13 5.67 -15.80 -57.17
N ILE A 14 6.35 -16.48 -56.24
CA ILE A 14 7.80 -16.72 -56.32
C ILE A 14 8.15 -17.52 -57.58
N ILE A 15 7.34 -18.52 -57.92
CA ILE A 15 7.51 -19.33 -59.14
C ILE A 15 7.29 -18.45 -60.37
N LEU A 16 6.31 -17.54 -60.33
CA LEU A 16 6.07 -16.58 -61.41
C LEU A 16 7.27 -15.65 -61.62
N CYS A 17 7.92 -15.17 -60.55
CA CYS A 17 9.14 -14.35 -60.63
C CYS A 17 10.30 -15.11 -61.29
N LEU A 18 10.50 -16.37 -60.90
CA LEU A 18 11.54 -17.22 -61.48
C LEU A 18 11.27 -17.49 -62.97
N LEU A 19 10.02 -17.77 -63.33
CA LEU A 19 9.61 -17.94 -64.73
C LEU A 19 9.79 -16.66 -65.56
N ALA A 20 9.44 -15.50 -65.01
CA ALA A 20 9.64 -14.21 -65.68
C ALA A 20 11.13 -13.92 -65.91
N GLY A 21 11.99 -14.17 -64.93
CA GLY A 21 13.44 -14.03 -65.07
C GLY A 21 14.04 -15.00 -66.09
N ALA A 22 13.58 -16.26 -66.10
CA ALA A 22 14.00 -17.27 -67.07
C ALA A 22 13.55 -16.92 -68.50
N ALA A 23 12.30 -16.50 -68.68
CA ALA A 23 11.77 -16.06 -69.97
C ALA A 23 12.56 -14.85 -70.50
N TYR A 24 12.85 -13.86 -69.64
CA TYR A 24 13.66 -12.70 -69.99
C TYR A 24 15.08 -13.09 -70.43
N ALA A 25 15.73 -13.99 -69.69
CA ALA A 25 17.08 -14.47 -70.03
C ALA A 25 17.10 -15.23 -71.36
N VAL A 26 16.13 -16.11 -71.60
CA VAL A 26 16.02 -16.87 -72.86
C VAL A 26 15.81 -15.93 -74.05
N LEU A 27 14.88 -14.99 -73.96
CA LEU A 27 14.61 -14.04 -75.05
C LEU A 27 15.84 -13.18 -75.41
N LEU A 28 16.61 -12.74 -74.41
CA LEU A 28 17.75 -11.87 -74.64
C LEU A 28 18.99 -12.62 -75.16
N TYR A 29 19.18 -13.87 -74.75
CA TYR A 29 20.37 -14.67 -75.07
C TYR A 29 20.17 -15.71 -76.18
N GLN A 30 19.02 -15.67 -76.89
CA GLN A 30 18.74 -16.50 -78.08
C GLN A 30 19.57 -16.12 -79.31
N LYS A 31 20.06 -14.88 -79.43
CA LYS A 31 20.83 -14.42 -80.60
C LYS A 31 22.32 -14.79 -80.49
N LYS A 32 22.98 -15.00 -81.64
CA LYS A 32 24.42 -15.31 -81.71
C LYS A 32 25.22 -14.22 -80.98
N SER A 33 25.99 -14.67 -79.99
CA SER A 33 26.78 -13.85 -79.11
C SER A 33 28.26 -13.95 -79.49
N ASN A 34 29.01 -12.85 -79.35
CA ASN A 34 30.45 -12.82 -79.61
C ASN A 34 31.27 -13.44 -78.46
N PHE A 35 30.60 -13.92 -77.40
CA PHE A 35 31.22 -14.54 -76.22
C PHE A 35 31.25 -16.07 -76.33
N SER A 36 32.11 -16.71 -75.53
CA SER A 36 32.12 -18.17 -75.45
C SER A 36 30.79 -18.71 -74.90
N VAL A 37 30.43 -19.95 -75.26
CA VAL A 37 29.16 -20.56 -74.84
C VAL A 37 28.99 -20.56 -73.31
N LEU A 38 30.08 -20.76 -72.57
CA LEU A 38 30.08 -20.75 -71.10
C LEU A 38 29.84 -19.34 -70.55
N GLN A 39 30.53 -18.33 -71.08
CA GLN A 39 30.35 -16.93 -70.68
C GLN A 39 28.93 -16.44 -70.95
N ASN A 40 28.39 -16.79 -72.13
CA ASN A 40 27.04 -16.41 -72.52
C ASN A 40 25.98 -17.04 -71.59
N ARG A 41 26.16 -18.31 -71.19
CA ARG A 41 25.28 -18.98 -70.22
C ARG A 41 25.38 -18.38 -68.81
N LEU A 42 26.58 -18.08 -68.33
CA LEU A 42 26.76 -17.46 -67.01
C LEU A 42 26.12 -16.08 -66.94
N LEU A 43 26.32 -15.26 -67.97
CA LEU A 43 25.69 -13.94 -68.07
C LEU A 43 24.16 -14.04 -68.16
N ALA A 44 23.63 -15.03 -68.90
CA ALA A 44 22.20 -15.28 -68.97
C ALA A 44 21.60 -15.66 -67.61
N VAL A 45 22.24 -16.59 -66.87
CA VAL A 45 21.81 -17.01 -65.53
C VAL A 45 21.87 -15.84 -64.55
N ALA A 46 22.98 -15.10 -64.52
CA ALA A 46 23.13 -13.94 -63.63
C ALA A 46 22.05 -12.88 -63.90
N ARG A 47 21.76 -12.60 -65.17
CA ARG A 47 20.72 -11.62 -65.54
C ARG A 47 19.31 -12.12 -65.24
N GLY A 48 19.04 -13.41 -65.48
CA GLY A 48 17.76 -14.03 -65.12
C GLY A 48 17.50 -14.01 -63.61
N LEU A 49 18.51 -14.33 -62.80
CA LEU A 49 18.43 -14.24 -61.34
C LEU A 49 18.21 -12.81 -60.86
N LEU A 50 18.89 -11.83 -61.46
CA LEU A 50 18.69 -10.42 -61.13
C LEU A 50 17.24 -9.98 -61.40
N VAL A 51 16.68 -10.32 -62.56
CA VAL A 51 15.29 -9.97 -62.89
C VAL A 51 14.29 -10.69 -61.98
N ALA A 52 14.54 -11.97 -61.67
CA ALA A 52 13.71 -12.71 -60.71
C ALA A 52 13.76 -12.09 -59.31
N LEU A 53 14.94 -11.64 -58.86
CA LEU A 53 15.11 -10.94 -57.58
C LEU A 53 14.38 -9.60 -57.55
N LEU A 54 14.46 -8.83 -58.64
CA LEU A 54 13.73 -7.56 -58.76
C LEU A 54 12.22 -7.78 -58.74
N ALA A 55 11.72 -8.77 -59.49
CA ALA A 55 10.30 -9.14 -59.49
C ALA A 55 9.85 -9.66 -58.11
N PHE A 56 10.70 -10.42 -57.43
CA PHE A 56 10.45 -10.87 -56.05
C PHE A 56 10.37 -9.70 -55.08
N LEU A 57 11.26 -8.71 -55.19
CA LEU A 57 11.22 -7.49 -54.37
C LEU A 57 9.98 -6.63 -54.67
N LEU A 58 9.51 -6.63 -55.92
CA LEU A 58 8.29 -5.94 -56.34
C LEU A 58 7.02 -6.49 -55.66
N ILE A 59 7.04 -7.78 -55.27
CA ILE A 59 5.96 -8.41 -54.49
C ILE A 59 5.97 -7.94 -53.03
N ASN A 60 6.95 -7.12 -52.63
CA ASN A 60 7.06 -6.52 -51.30
C ASN A 60 7.06 -7.57 -50.16
N PRO A 61 8.03 -8.50 -50.14
CA PRO A 61 8.15 -9.47 -49.06
C PRO A 61 8.50 -8.75 -47.75
N LEU A 62 7.73 -8.99 -46.70
CA LEU A 62 7.93 -8.36 -45.40
C LEU A 62 8.73 -9.28 -44.48
N LEU A 63 9.82 -8.73 -43.92
CA LEU A 63 10.59 -9.36 -42.86
C LEU A 63 9.96 -8.95 -41.52
N ARG A 64 9.28 -9.88 -40.83
CA ARG A 64 8.79 -9.65 -39.48
C ARG A 64 9.78 -10.24 -38.47
N SER A 65 10.26 -9.40 -37.56
CA SER A 65 11.01 -9.84 -36.39
C SER A 65 10.15 -9.70 -35.16
N ASN A 66 9.76 -10.83 -34.55
CA ASN A 66 9.02 -10.81 -33.30
C ASN A 66 10.01 -10.95 -32.13
N LYS A 67 10.00 -9.97 -31.23
CA LYS A 67 10.75 -10.02 -29.96
C LYS A 67 9.75 -10.24 -28.83
N THR A 68 9.68 -11.48 -28.35
CA THR A 68 8.94 -11.80 -27.13
C THR A 68 9.86 -11.57 -25.94
N THR A 69 9.48 -10.64 -25.07
CA THR A 69 10.12 -10.43 -23.77
C THR A 69 9.17 -10.97 -22.70
N ILE A 70 9.69 -11.77 -21.78
CA ILE A 70 8.96 -12.19 -20.59
C ILE A 70 9.33 -11.19 -19.49
N GLU A 71 8.38 -10.41 -19.02
CA GLU A 71 8.56 -9.50 -17.90
C GLU A 71 8.19 -10.19 -16.58
N LYS A 72 9.13 -10.17 -15.63
CA LYS A 72 8.87 -10.65 -14.27
C LYS A 72 7.85 -9.74 -13.59
N PRO A 73 7.02 -10.26 -12.67
CA PRO A 73 6.19 -9.40 -11.83
C PRO A 73 7.08 -8.47 -11.00
N THR A 74 6.66 -7.21 -10.90
CA THR A 74 7.35 -6.18 -10.12
C THR A 74 6.50 -5.79 -8.93
N VAL A 75 7.12 -5.77 -7.75
CA VAL A 75 6.55 -5.24 -6.51
C VAL A 75 7.29 -3.94 -6.18
N VAL A 76 6.55 -2.87 -5.92
CA VAL A 76 7.16 -1.57 -5.60
C VAL A 76 7.05 -1.29 -4.11
N PHE A 77 8.17 -0.97 -3.47
CA PHE A 77 8.20 -0.45 -2.11
C PHE A 77 8.12 1.08 -2.19
N ALA A 78 6.94 1.63 -1.91
CA ALA A 78 6.71 3.06 -1.80
C ALA A 78 6.98 3.49 -0.36
N ILE A 79 8.13 4.10 -0.12
CA ILE A 79 8.57 4.46 1.23
C ILE A 79 8.46 5.97 1.42
N ASP A 80 7.67 6.37 2.42
CA ASP A 80 7.64 7.72 2.93
C ASP A 80 9.00 8.06 3.56
N ASN A 81 9.75 8.98 2.94
CA ASN A 81 11.04 9.45 3.44
C ASN A 81 10.96 10.84 4.08
N SER A 82 9.80 11.17 4.65
CA SER A 82 9.62 12.42 5.38
C SER A 82 10.34 12.45 6.72
N THR A 83 10.51 13.65 7.27
CA THR A 83 11.16 13.85 8.57
C THR A 83 10.39 13.26 9.75
N SER A 84 9.08 13.04 9.64
CA SER A 84 8.26 12.48 10.73
C SER A 84 8.56 11.01 10.96
N MET A 85 8.89 10.26 9.90
CA MET A 85 9.38 8.88 10.00
C MET A 85 10.64 8.75 10.86
N ALA A 86 11.51 9.77 10.88
CA ALA A 86 12.71 9.79 11.70
C ALA A 86 12.48 10.14 13.18
N GLN A 87 11.29 10.63 13.55
CA GLN A 87 10.97 11.00 14.93
C GLN A 87 10.81 9.79 15.85
N GLY A 88 10.56 8.60 15.29
CA GLY A 88 10.48 7.34 16.04
C GLY A 88 11.82 6.84 16.60
N GLY A 89 12.94 7.50 16.28
CA GLY A 89 14.29 7.14 16.72
C GLY A 89 15.07 6.31 15.71
N GLN A 90 16.41 6.42 15.74
CA GLN A 90 17.30 5.74 14.79
C GLN A 90 17.26 4.21 14.90
N GLU A 91 17.00 3.68 16.09
CA GLU A 91 16.89 2.23 16.31
C GLU A 91 15.70 1.64 15.54
N LYS A 92 14.51 2.26 15.64
CA LYS A 92 13.31 1.83 14.90
C LYS A 92 13.49 1.94 13.39
N LEU A 93 14.14 3.00 12.92
CA LEU A 93 14.47 3.15 11.50
C LEU A 93 15.44 2.06 11.01
N THR A 94 16.45 1.72 11.82
CA THR A 94 17.41 0.66 11.47
C THR A 94 16.73 -0.70 11.43
N GLN A 95 15.85 -0.97 12.40
CA GLN A 95 15.02 -2.17 12.41
C GLN A 95 14.12 -2.25 11.18
N LEU A 96 13.41 -1.16 10.85
CA LEU A 96 12.55 -1.07 9.66
C LEU A 96 13.34 -1.36 8.38
N LYS A 97 14.52 -0.72 8.21
CA LYS A 97 15.40 -0.99 7.06
C LYS A 97 15.80 -2.46 6.98
N GLY A 98 16.16 -3.06 8.11
CA GLY A 98 16.51 -4.48 8.19
C GLY A 98 15.35 -5.43 7.85
N GLU A 99 14.14 -5.12 8.33
CA GLU A 99 12.93 -5.90 8.01
C GLU A 99 12.51 -5.75 6.56
N LEU A 100 12.59 -4.54 5.99
CA LEU A 100 12.33 -4.30 4.58
C LEU A 100 13.35 -4.99 3.68
N GLN A 101 14.63 -5.06 4.08
CA GLN A 101 15.63 -5.79 3.33
C GLN A 101 15.34 -7.30 3.32
N LYS A 102 14.98 -7.88 4.48
CA LYS A 102 14.56 -9.29 4.54
C LYS A 102 13.33 -9.55 3.66
N LEU A 103 12.34 -8.67 3.71
CA LEU A 103 11.13 -8.78 2.89
C LEU A 103 11.46 -8.69 1.40
N LYS A 104 12.37 -7.79 1.01
CA LYS A 104 12.88 -7.70 -0.37
C LYS A 104 13.51 -9.01 -0.80
N ASP A 105 14.44 -9.55 -0.01
CA ASP A 105 15.16 -10.79 -0.33
C ASP A 105 14.17 -11.98 -0.47
N ASP A 106 13.16 -12.05 0.42
CA ASP A 106 12.12 -13.08 0.37
C ASP A 106 11.26 -12.97 -0.91
N ILE A 107 10.89 -11.76 -1.34
CA ILE A 107 10.10 -11.54 -2.57
C ILE A 107 10.93 -11.87 -3.82
N GLU A 108 12.20 -11.47 -3.83
CA GLU A 108 13.12 -11.75 -4.94
C GLU A 108 13.40 -13.25 -5.07
N SER A 109 13.52 -13.98 -3.94
CA SER A 109 13.69 -15.44 -3.93
C SER A 109 12.51 -16.19 -4.57
N LYS A 110 11.30 -15.61 -4.52
CA LYS A 110 10.08 -16.15 -5.14
C LYS A 110 9.95 -15.80 -6.63
N GLY A 111 10.91 -15.10 -7.21
CA GLY A 111 10.98 -14.80 -8.64
C GLY A 111 10.36 -13.48 -9.07
N SER A 112 9.95 -12.62 -8.13
CA SER A 112 9.49 -11.26 -8.41
C SER A 112 10.65 -10.26 -8.35
N SER A 113 10.51 -9.11 -9.01
CA SER A 113 11.47 -8.00 -8.92
C SER A 113 10.97 -6.97 -7.90
N VAL A 114 11.84 -6.46 -7.03
CA VAL A 114 11.48 -5.42 -6.08
C VAL A 114 12.15 -4.10 -6.47
N GLU A 115 11.35 -3.06 -6.65
CA GLU A 115 11.84 -1.72 -6.94
C GLU A 115 11.43 -0.77 -5.79
N ILE A 116 12.33 0.13 -5.41
CA ILE A 116 12.10 1.04 -4.28
C ILE A 116 11.88 2.45 -4.80
N LYS A 117 10.82 3.10 -4.33
CA LYS A 117 10.44 4.47 -4.69
C LYS A 117 10.18 5.30 -3.43
N THR A 118 10.69 6.52 -3.45
CA THR A 118 10.56 7.53 -2.38
C THR A 118 10.01 8.83 -2.99
N PHE A 119 9.81 9.89 -2.21
CA PHE A 119 9.39 11.18 -2.76
C PHE A 119 10.41 11.84 -3.69
N ASP A 120 11.69 11.44 -3.59
CA ASP A 120 12.71 11.89 -4.54
C ASP A 120 12.54 11.17 -5.87
N GLU A 121 12.24 11.93 -6.93
CA GLU A 121 12.03 11.41 -8.30
C GLU A 121 13.34 10.96 -8.96
N GLU A 122 14.48 11.51 -8.53
CA GLU A 122 15.80 11.24 -9.09
C GLU A 122 16.51 10.09 -8.35
N GLY A 123 16.31 8.87 -8.83
CA GLY A 123 17.11 7.71 -8.40
C GLY A 123 16.40 6.38 -8.63
N ASP A 124 16.65 5.76 -9.79
CA ASP A 124 16.40 4.33 -9.94
C ASP A 124 17.33 3.54 -9.00
N ASN A 125 16.77 2.60 -8.25
CA ASN A 125 17.46 1.71 -7.31
C ASN A 125 18.15 2.40 -6.13
N LYS A 126 17.37 3.02 -5.23
CA LYS A 126 17.87 3.25 -3.87
C LYS A 126 18.00 1.90 -3.16
N ASP A 127 19.21 1.60 -2.67
CA ASP A 127 19.38 0.65 -1.58
C ASP A 127 18.54 1.14 -0.39
N ILE A 128 17.85 0.22 0.30
CA ILE A 128 17.05 0.50 1.50
C ILE A 128 17.91 1.23 2.54
N ASN A 129 19.20 0.89 2.60
CA ASN A 129 20.15 1.50 3.51
C ASN A 129 20.45 2.96 3.17
N GLY A 130 20.42 3.34 1.89
CA GLY A 130 20.70 4.68 1.38
C GLY A 130 19.55 5.67 1.49
N ILE A 131 18.38 5.27 1.98
CA ILE A 131 17.23 6.17 2.12
C ILE A 131 17.50 7.17 3.24
N ASN A 132 17.45 8.46 2.87
CA ASN A 132 17.52 9.60 3.78
C ASN A 132 16.12 10.13 4.08
N PHE A 133 15.79 10.24 5.37
CA PHE A 133 14.49 10.70 5.88
C PHE A 133 14.48 12.20 6.14
N GLY A 134 14.78 12.98 5.10
CA GLY A 134 14.96 14.43 5.18
C GLY A 134 13.81 15.25 4.58
N GLN A 135 12.80 14.61 3.99
CA GLN A 135 11.77 15.32 3.24
C GLN A 135 10.79 16.04 4.18
N LYS A 136 10.56 17.34 3.93
CA LYS A 136 9.65 18.15 4.77
C LYS A 136 8.18 17.92 4.40
N THR A 137 7.94 17.51 3.16
CA THR A 137 6.62 17.25 2.60
C THR A 137 6.41 15.76 2.42
N SER A 138 5.26 15.25 2.83
CA SER A 138 4.78 13.89 2.57
C SER A 138 3.56 13.99 1.65
N ASP A 139 3.80 13.78 0.35
CA ASP A 139 2.75 13.66 -0.67
C ASP A 139 2.61 12.20 -1.10
N LEU A 140 1.82 11.46 -0.33
CA LEU A 140 1.52 10.05 -0.61
C LEU A 140 0.75 9.87 -1.92
N SER A 141 -0.09 10.83 -2.29
CA SER A 141 -0.86 10.75 -3.53
C SER A 141 0.03 10.92 -4.76
N GLY A 142 0.97 11.87 -4.71
CA GLY A 142 1.98 12.08 -5.73
C GLY A 142 2.90 10.87 -5.87
N LEU A 143 3.36 10.30 -4.75
CA LEU A 143 4.16 9.07 -4.76
C LEU A 143 3.46 7.91 -5.47
N LEU A 144 2.20 7.63 -5.12
CA LEU A 144 1.43 6.55 -5.73
C LEU A 144 1.04 6.84 -7.19
N ALA A 145 0.77 8.11 -7.52
CA ALA A 145 0.54 8.52 -8.91
C ALA A 145 1.79 8.36 -9.77
N ASN A 146 2.97 8.70 -9.23
CA ASN A 146 4.25 8.50 -9.91
C ASN A 146 4.54 7.01 -10.13
N VAL A 147 4.26 6.14 -9.16
CA VAL A 147 4.33 4.69 -9.35
C VAL A 147 3.34 4.22 -10.43
N LYS A 148 2.11 4.73 -10.43
CA LYS A 148 1.14 4.38 -11.49
C LYS A 148 1.64 4.78 -12.89
N ASN A 149 2.18 5.98 -13.04
CA ASN A 149 2.63 6.49 -14.33
C ASN A 149 3.92 5.81 -14.80
N ASN A 150 4.90 5.60 -13.91
CA ASN A 150 6.20 5.02 -14.26
C ASN A 150 6.15 3.53 -14.59
N TYR A 151 5.12 2.83 -14.10
CA TYR A 151 4.95 1.39 -14.31
C TYR A 151 3.75 1.07 -15.21
N GLU A 152 3.20 2.07 -15.90
CA GLU A 152 2.17 1.85 -16.90
C GLU A 152 2.71 0.96 -18.04
N GLY A 153 1.99 -0.10 -18.38
CA GLY A 153 2.41 -1.07 -19.40
C GLY A 153 3.49 -2.06 -18.94
N ARG A 154 3.95 -1.99 -17.68
CA ARG A 154 4.82 -3.00 -17.04
C ARG A 154 4.00 -3.96 -16.17
N ASN A 155 4.59 -5.10 -15.84
CA ASN A 155 3.95 -6.11 -14.98
C ASN A 155 4.02 -5.75 -13.47
N LEU A 156 3.45 -4.61 -13.06
CA LEU A 156 3.33 -4.21 -11.65
C LEU A 156 2.15 -4.91 -10.98
N THR A 157 2.39 -5.70 -9.94
CA THR A 157 1.32 -6.45 -9.25
C THR A 157 0.87 -5.77 -7.96
N ASP A 158 1.84 -5.37 -7.13
CA ASP A 158 1.60 -4.91 -5.78
C ASP A 158 2.51 -3.74 -5.41
N VAL A 159 1.98 -2.83 -4.61
CA VAL A 159 2.71 -1.71 -4.01
C VAL A 159 2.64 -1.85 -2.50
N ILE A 160 3.80 -1.89 -1.86
CA ILE A 160 3.91 -1.87 -0.40
C ILE A 160 4.20 -0.43 0.02
N LEU A 161 3.21 0.22 0.64
CA LEU A 161 3.30 1.58 1.14
C LEU A 161 3.79 1.56 2.59
N VAL A 162 4.94 2.18 2.86
CA VAL A 162 5.51 2.31 4.20
C VAL A 162 5.44 3.77 4.63
N SER A 163 4.64 4.09 5.64
CA SER A 163 4.44 5.47 6.12
C SER A 163 3.95 5.49 7.57
N ASP A 164 4.12 6.61 8.26
CA ASP A 164 3.50 6.91 9.55
C ASP A 164 2.04 7.39 9.42
N GLY A 165 1.56 7.52 8.18
CA GLY A 165 0.20 7.94 7.85
C GLY A 165 0.00 9.45 7.82
N ILE A 166 1.07 10.24 8.00
CA ILE A 166 0.98 11.70 8.05
C ILE A 166 1.22 12.27 6.64
N ALA A 167 0.16 12.39 5.85
CA ALA A 167 0.20 13.14 4.58
C ALA A 167 -0.06 14.63 4.82
N ASN A 168 0.88 15.50 4.41
CA ASN A 168 0.77 16.95 4.59
C ASN A 168 0.78 17.73 3.27
N ALA A 169 0.86 17.03 2.14
CA ALA A 169 0.82 17.58 0.80
C ALA A 169 -0.02 16.66 -0.13
N GLY A 170 -0.55 17.24 -1.20
CA GLY A 170 -1.39 16.52 -2.16
C GLY A 170 -2.80 16.24 -1.65
N ILE A 171 -3.53 15.42 -2.40
CA ILE A 171 -4.85 14.93 -1.99
C ILE A 171 -4.66 13.69 -1.10
N SER A 172 -5.67 13.34 -0.31
CA SER A 172 -5.61 12.08 0.42
C SER A 172 -5.49 10.90 -0.56
N PRO A 173 -4.53 9.97 -0.37
CA PRO A 173 -4.32 8.83 -1.25
C PRO A 173 -5.56 7.92 -1.34
N THR A 174 -6.47 7.99 -0.36
CA THR A 174 -7.76 7.27 -0.33
C THR A 174 -8.68 7.64 -1.50
N TYR A 175 -8.55 8.85 -2.05
CA TYR A 175 -9.35 9.29 -3.20
C TYR A 175 -8.75 8.87 -4.55
N GLY A 176 -7.53 8.33 -4.56
CA GLY A 176 -6.84 7.89 -5.77
C GLY A 176 -7.39 6.57 -6.31
N LYS A 177 -7.42 6.44 -7.64
CA LYS A 177 -7.71 5.17 -8.33
C LYS A 177 -6.42 4.56 -8.89
N TYR A 178 -6.03 3.43 -8.32
CA TYR A 178 -4.82 2.70 -8.67
C TYR A 178 -5.18 1.35 -9.30
N ASN A 179 -4.38 0.90 -10.26
CA ASN A 179 -4.56 -0.35 -11.01
C ASN A 179 -3.74 -1.52 -10.44
N PHE A 180 -3.23 -1.36 -9.22
CA PHE A 180 -2.41 -2.32 -8.48
C PHE A 180 -2.93 -2.44 -7.04
N ASN A 181 -2.61 -3.55 -6.38
CA ASN A 181 -2.96 -3.72 -4.97
C ASN A 181 -2.02 -2.88 -4.10
N ILE A 182 -2.55 -2.27 -3.04
CA ILE A 182 -1.77 -1.49 -2.08
C ILE A 182 -1.80 -2.19 -0.73
N HIS A 183 -0.61 -2.52 -0.21
CA HIS A 183 -0.41 -3.08 1.12
C HIS A 183 0.27 -2.04 1.99
N SER A 184 -0.36 -1.60 3.07
CA SER A 184 0.19 -0.54 3.93
C SER A 184 0.90 -1.10 5.16
N ILE A 185 2.11 -0.63 5.43
CA ILE A 185 2.87 -0.84 6.66
C ILE A 185 2.93 0.50 7.40
N GLY A 186 2.19 0.58 8.51
CA GLY A 186 2.15 1.76 9.37
C GLY A 186 3.32 1.79 10.36
N LEU A 187 4.11 2.87 10.37
CA LEU A 187 5.14 3.11 11.38
C LEU A 187 4.64 4.12 12.42
N GLY A 188 4.33 3.66 13.63
CA GLY A 188 3.79 4.54 14.66
C GLY A 188 4.13 4.11 16.08
N ASP A 189 3.84 4.99 17.03
CA ASP A 189 3.84 4.64 18.44
C ASP A 189 2.57 3.83 18.77
N THR A 190 2.74 2.56 19.12
CA THR A 190 1.65 1.68 19.55
C THR A 190 1.29 1.87 21.02
N THR A 191 1.93 2.81 21.71
CA THR A 191 1.63 3.12 23.11
C THR A 191 0.23 3.73 23.24
N LEU A 192 -0.65 3.04 23.95
CA LEU A 192 -1.95 3.58 24.37
C LEU A 192 -1.72 4.85 25.21
N LYS A 193 -2.09 6.01 24.67
CA LYS A 193 -2.01 7.28 25.42
C LYS A 193 -3.12 7.31 26.47
N LYS A 194 -2.75 7.71 27.69
CA LYS A 194 -3.67 7.94 28.80
C LYS A 194 -4.23 9.34 28.66
N ASP A 195 -5.48 9.49 28.22
CA ASP A 195 -6.00 10.79 27.78
C ASP A 195 -6.26 11.76 28.94
N VAL A 196 -6.97 11.31 29.99
CA VAL A 196 -7.31 12.19 31.12
C VAL A 196 -7.04 11.52 32.46
N LYS A 197 -6.18 12.12 33.29
CA LYS A 197 -6.02 11.73 34.70
C LYS A 197 -7.21 12.18 35.55
N LEU A 198 -7.86 11.24 36.23
CA LEU A 198 -9.02 11.48 37.09
C LEU A 198 -8.64 11.74 38.55
N ASN A 199 -7.56 11.11 39.04
CA ASN A 199 -7.14 11.25 40.44
C ASN A 199 -6.12 12.37 40.67
N ALA A 200 -6.22 13.05 41.82
CA ALA A 200 -5.32 14.14 42.20
C ALA A 200 -3.94 13.65 42.66
N GLY A 201 -3.87 12.49 43.36
CA GLY A 201 -2.63 11.96 43.95
C GLY A 201 -2.62 10.43 44.09
N GLY A 202 -1.46 9.87 44.42
CA GLY A 202 -1.22 8.43 44.53
C GLY A 202 -0.22 7.90 43.49
N ALA A 203 0.36 6.72 43.77
CA ALA A 203 1.35 6.08 42.90
C ALA A 203 0.74 5.53 41.61
N LYS A 204 -0.53 5.09 41.65
CA LYS A 204 -1.27 4.61 40.47
C LYS A 204 -2.05 5.77 39.87
N ALA A 205 -1.72 6.14 38.63
CA ALA A 205 -2.51 7.09 37.86
C ALA A 205 -3.82 6.43 37.42
N ILE A 206 -4.95 7.01 37.81
CA ILE A 206 -6.28 6.60 37.35
C ILE A 206 -6.68 7.52 36.21
N TYR A 207 -7.08 6.95 35.08
CA TYR A 207 -7.33 7.71 33.87
C TYR A 207 -8.55 7.22 33.09
N LEU A 208 -9.05 8.10 32.22
CA LEU A 208 -10.11 7.84 31.27
C LEU A 208 -9.53 7.96 29.85
N ASP A 209 -9.78 6.97 29.00
CA ASP A 209 -9.47 7.00 27.57
C ASP A 209 -10.73 7.34 26.74
N VAL A 210 -10.56 7.75 25.48
CA VAL A 210 -11.70 8.09 24.60
C VAL A 210 -12.69 6.93 24.47
N HIS A 211 -12.22 5.69 24.39
CA HIS A 211 -13.08 4.52 24.23
C HIS A 211 -13.98 4.29 25.46
N SER A 212 -13.42 4.39 26.66
CA SER A 212 -14.14 4.23 27.92
C SER A 212 -15.04 5.43 28.19
N TYR A 213 -14.61 6.64 27.87
CA TYR A 213 -15.47 7.82 27.89
C TYR A 213 -16.69 7.62 26.99
N LEU A 214 -16.46 7.22 25.73
CA LEU A 214 -17.54 7.00 24.79
C LEU A 214 -18.45 5.86 25.23
N HIS A 215 -17.91 4.76 25.77
CA HIS A 215 -18.69 3.66 26.33
C HIS A 215 -19.56 4.10 27.52
N ILE A 216 -19.03 4.91 28.44
CA ILE A 216 -19.76 5.44 29.60
C ILE A 216 -20.81 6.47 29.16
N TYR A 217 -20.45 7.37 28.26
CA TYR A 217 -21.30 8.44 27.73
C TYR A 217 -22.41 7.87 26.85
N MET A 218 -22.09 7.01 25.89
CA MET A 218 -23.10 6.34 25.05
C MET A 218 -24.02 5.47 25.89
N ARG A 219 -23.56 4.83 26.97
CA ARG A 219 -24.47 4.11 27.88
C ARG A 219 -25.43 5.07 28.61
N HIS A 220 -24.96 6.24 29.03
CA HIS A 220 -25.84 7.30 29.56
C HIS A 220 -26.85 7.79 28.51
N VAL A 221 -26.46 7.85 27.24
CA VAL A 221 -27.32 8.30 26.13
C VAL A 221 -28.19 7.18 25.56
N GLU A 222 -27.80 5.90 25.65
CA GLU A 222 -28.61 4.75 25.25
C GLU A 222 -29.77 4.48 26.20
N GLU A 223 -29.67 4.93 27.46
CA GLU A 223 -30.83 5.07 28.35
C GLU A 223 -31.85 6.12 27.82
N MET A 224 -31.53 6.88 26.76
CA MET A 224 -32.49 7.75 26.04
C MET A 224 -33.02 7.17 24.72
N LYS A 225 -32.64 5.94 24.33
CA LYS A 225 -33.27 5.28 23.17
C LYS A 225 -34.52 4.54 23.60
N VAL A 226 -35.63 4.85 22.92
CA VAL A 226 -36.94 4.21 22.99
C VAL A 226 -36.83 2.75 22.54
N THR A 227 -36.32 1.88 23.41
CA THR A 227 -36.50 0.44 23.32
C THR A 227 -37.11 -0.03 24.64
N ASP A 228 -38.21 -0.77 24.53
CA ASP A 228 -39.12 -1.18 25.62
C ASP A 228 -38.47 -2.03 26.73
N HIS A 229 -37.15 -2.22 26.71
CA HIS A 229 -36.39 -2.98 27.71
C HIS A 229 -35.94 -2.16 28.92
N PHE A 230 -36.11 -0.83 28.91
CA PHE A 230 -35.67 0.06 29.99
C PHE A 230 -36.79 0.97 30.55
N GLU A 231 -38.07 0.69 30.29
CA GLU A 231 -39.22 1.49 30.78
C GLU A 231 -39.25 1.73 32.30
N HIS A 232 -38.55 0.91 33.09
CA HIS A 232 -38.51 1.03 34.55
C HIS A 232 -37.23 1.70 35.08
N LYS A 233 -36.31 2.12 34.20
CA LYS A 233 -35.11 2.86 34.59
C LYS A 233 -35.25 4.30 34.15
N ASP A 234 -35.47 5.12 35.15
CA ASP A 234 -35.88 6.50 35.04
C ASP A 234 -34.75 7.38 34.46
N ASN A 235 -35.01 7.94 33.27
CA ASN A 235 -34.09 8.67 32.38
C ASN A 235 -33.11 9.61 33.09
N PHE A 236 -31.85 9.58 32.65
CA PHE A 236 -30.81 10.52 33.08
C PHE A 236 -31.06 11.94 32.52
N GLN A 237 -30.94 12.96 33.37
CA GLN A 237 -31.10 14.39 33.02
C GLN A 237 -29.82 15.20 33.29
N TRP A 238 -28.66 14.75 32.83
CA TRP A 238 -27.44 15.57 32.95
C TRP A 238 -27.13 16.24 31.63
N LYS A 239 -26.73 17.50 31.69
CA LYS A 239 -26.11 18.15 30.55
C LYS A 239 -24.71 17.54 30.40
N GLU A 240 -24.23 17.42 29.17
CA GLU A 240 -22.93 16.83 28.82
C GLU A 240 -21.76 17.39 29.65
N GLU A 241 -21.89 18.64 30.11
CA GLU A 241 -20.95 19.36 30.98
C GLU A 241 -20.77 18.76 32.40
N ASP A 242 -21.73 17.96 32.90
CA ASP A 242 -21.71 17.47 34.30
C ASP A 242 -21.10 16.06 34.45
N VAL A 243 -21.16 15.22 33.41
CA VAL A 243 -20.74 13.80 33.47
C VAL A 243 -19.28 13.67 33.89
N PHE A 244 -18.41 14.47 33.28
CA PHE A 244 -16.99 14.43 33.57
C PHE A 244 -16.67 14.94 34.98
N THR A 245 -17.38 15.98 35.42
CA THR A 245 -17.23 16.56 36.77
C THR A 245 -17.55 15.54 37.84
N VAL A 246 -18.60 14.75 37.64
CA VAL A 246 -19.01 13.73 38.60
C VAL A 246 -18.09 12.53 38.58
N ILE A 247 -17.72 12.03 37.39
CA ILE A 247 -16.73 10.94 37.31
C ILE A 247 -15.48 11.35 38.09
N LYS A 248 -15.01 12.59 37.90
CA LYS A 248 -13.85 13.12 38.63
C LYS A 248 -14.08 13.16 40.13
N HIS A 249 -15.20 13.70 40.62
CA HIS A 249 -15.49 13.75 42.07
C HIS A 249 -15.60 12.36 42.68
N VAL A 250 -16.34 11.44 42.06
CA VAL A 250 -16.54 10.07 42.56
C VAL A 250 -15.23 9.30 42.61
N ILE A 251 -14.38 9.43 41.58
CA ILE A 251 -13.08 8.76 41.55
C ILE A 251 -12.11 9.39 42.55
N GLN A 252 -12.19 10.70 42.78
CA GLN A 252 -11.39 11.37 43.80
C GLN A 252 -11.79 10.95 45.22
N ASP A 253 -13.09 10.85 45.50
CA ASP A 253 -13.61 10.35 46.78
C ASP A 253 -13.17 8.90 47.05
N ALA A 254 -13.18 8.06 46.02
CA ALA A 254 -12.73 6.68 46.14
C ALA A 254 -11.20 6.48 46.07
N ASN A 255 -10.41 7.54 45.86
CA ASN A 255 -9.01 7.40 45.46
C ASN A 255 -8.16 6.64 46.48
N ASP A 256 -8.34 6.89 47.77
CA ASP A 256 -7.53 6.25 48.81
C ASP A 256 -7.74 4.73 48.84
N ASP A 257 -8.99 4.28 48.68
CA ASP A 257 -9.33 2.85 48.61
C ASP A 257 -8.80 2.21 47.33
N ILE A 258 -8.84 2.94 46.22
CA ILE A 258 -8.28 2.48 44.93
C ILE A 258 -6.75 2.30 45.06
N GLN A 259 -6.05 3.29 45.62
CA GLN A 259 -4.60 3.22 45.79
C GLN A 259 -4.23 2.06 46.71
N LYS A 260 -4.93 1.89 47.84
CA LYS A 260 -4.70 0.79 48.77
C LYS A 260 -4.90 -0.57 48.09
N PHE A 261 -5.95 -0.72 47.28
CA PHE A 261 -6.17 -1.95 46.52
C PHE A 261 -5.01 -2.28 45.58
N PHE A 262 -4.46 -1.30 44.86
CA PHE A 262 -3.35 -1.54 43.93
C PHE A 262 -1.99 -1.76 44.62
N VAL A 263 -1.85 -1.36 45.88
CA VAL A 263 -0.70 -1.76 46.71
C VAL A 263 -0.81 -3.25 47.05
N ASP A 264 -1.99 -3.71 47.43
CA ASP A 264 -2.20 -5.11 47.84
C ASP A 264 -2.30 -6.08 46.64
N LYS A 265 -2.88 -5.62 45.52
CA LYS A 265 -3.18 -6.40 44.31
C LYS A 265 -2.82 -5.59 43.04
N PRO A 266 -1.52 -5.48 42.69
CA PRO A 266 -1.07 -4.63 41.59
C PRO A 266 -1.62 -5.02 40.21
N ASP A 267 -1.88 -6.31 40.00
CA ASP A 267 -2.43 -6.87 38.75
C ASP A 267 -3.96 -7.09 38.79
N GLY A 268 -4.61 -6.70 39.88
CA GLY A 268 -6.05 -6.89 40.07
C GLY A 268 -6.91 -5.83 39.35
N ARG A 269 -8.20 -6.11 39.21
CA ARG A 269 -9.21 -5.13 38.79
C ARG A 269 -9.96 -4.60 40.02
N TYR A 270 -9.87 -3.31 40.28
CA TYR A 270 -10.63 -2.68 41.36
C TYR A 270 -12.10 -2.56 40.95
N SER A 271 -13.01 -2.91 41.85
CA SER A 271 -14.45 -2.91 41.58
C SER A 271 -15.19 -2.28 42.75
N CYS A 272 -15.83 -1.13 42.50
CA CYS A 272 -16.69 -0.42 43.43
C CYS A 272 -18.15 -0.77 43.10
N TYR A 273 -18.80 -1.58 43.94
CA TYR A 273 -20.19 -2.00 43.79
C TYR A 273 -20.82 -2.38 45.14
N GLY A 274 -22.15 -2.47 45.18
CA GLY A 274 -22.90 -2.86 46.39
C GLY A 274 -22.67 -1.88 47.54
N GLY A 275 -22.28 -2.38 48.72
CA GLY A 275 -22.01 -1.56 49.91
C GLY A 275 -20.80 -0.61 49.77
N MET A 276 -19.98 -0.77 48.73
CA MET A 276 -18.84 0.13 48.44
C MET A 276 -19.19 1.25 47.45
N SER A 277 -20.44 1.32 46.97
CA SER A 277 -20.87 2.33 46.00
C SER A 277 -20.68 3.74 46.56
N ARG A 278 -20.26 4.68 45.73
CA ARG A 278 -20.00 6.07 46.16
C ARG A 278 -21.23 6.93 46.00
N TYR A 279 -21.57 7.68 47.04
CA TYR A 279 -22.68 8.61 47.00
C TYR A 279 -22.23 9.97 46.48
N PHE A 280 -22.94 10.52 45.50
CA PHE A 280 -22.74 11.89 45.05
C PHE A 280 -24.07 12.45 44.52
N GLU A 281 -24.46 13.65 45.01
CA GLU A 281 -25.66 14.39 44.58
C GLU A 281 -26.96 13.57 44.44
N GLY A 282 -27.25 12.71 45.42
CA GLY A 282 -28.52 11.95 45.46
C GLY A 282 -28.43 10.53 44.89
N ASP A 283 -27.31 10.18 44.28
CA ASP A 283 -27.14 8.93 43.54
C ASP A 283 -25.96 8.10 44.05
N TYR A 284 -26.00 6.79 43.79
CA TYR A 284 -24.91 5.87 44.08
C TYR A 284 -24.19 5.44 42.80
N TYR A 285 -22.87 5.51 42.81
CA TYR A 285 -22.05 5.21 41.65
C TYR A 285 -21.25 3.93 41.86
N THR A 286 -21.19 3.12 40.80
CA THR A 286 -20.42 1.88 40.73
C THR A 286 -19.51 1.92 39.53
N PHE A 287 -18.30 1.40 39.67
CA PHE A 287 -17.30 1.50 38.63
C PHE A 287 -16.21 0.45 38.75
N HIS A 288 -15.47 0.28 37.66
CA HIS A 288 -14.37 -0.68 37.57
C HIS A 288 -13.11 0.02 37.06
N ILE A 289 -11.98 -0.24 37.72
CA ILE A 289 -10.67 0.25 37.30
C ILE A 289 -9.80 -0.96 36.97
N GLU A 290 -9.36 -1.01 35.73
CA GLU A 290 -8.50 -2.07 35.20
C GLU A 290 -7.09 -2.00 35.81
N LYS A 291 -6.33 -3.09 35.68
CA LYS A 291 -4.99 -3.24 36.25
C LYS A 291 -4.00 -2.14 35.83
N ASP A 292 -4.21 -1.48 34.71
CA ASP A 292 -3.37 -0.41 34.19
C ASP A 292 -3.76 0.99 34.70
N GLY A 293 -4.84 1.10 35.48
CA GLY A 293 -5.42 2.33 36.02
C GLY A 293 -6.56 2.91 35.18
N ARG A 294 -7.01 2.22 34.12
CA ARG A 294 -8.10 2.72 33.28
C ARG A 294 -9.47 2.53 33.94
N LEU A 295 -10.29 3.57 33.97
CA LEU A 295 -11.73 3.47 34.30
C LEU A 295 -12.48 2.80 33.15
N SER A 296 -12.91 1.54 33.28
CA SER A 296 -13.58 0.79 32.20
C SER A 296 -15.09 0.96 32.18
N THR A 297 -15.72 1.08 33.35
CA THR A 297 -17.17 1.27 33.47
C THR A 297 -17.51 2.24 34.59
N PHE A 298 -18.59 2.99 34.44
CA PHE A 298 -19.14 3.87 35.46
C PHE A 298 -20.67 3.87 35.34
N HIS A 299 -21.37 3.53 36.41
CA HIS A 299 -22.82 3.40 36.42
C HIS A 299 -23.41 4.14 37.61
N LYS A 300 -24.53 4.82 37.39
CA LYS A 300 -25.41 5.33 38.44
C LYS A 300 -26.45 4.27 38.78
N ASN A 301 -26.67 4.10 40.07
CA ASN A 301 -27.76 3.33 40.65
C ASN A 301 -28.63 4.31 41.45
N LYS A 302 -29.93 4.37 41.12
CA LYS A 302 -30.91 5.08 41.96
C LYS A 302 -31.16 4.28 43.23
N LYS A 303 -31.49 4.99 44.30
CA LYS A 303 -31.84 4.44 45.61
C LYS A 303 -33.08 3.54 45.53
#